data_AF-A0A0K1EMC9-F1
#
_entry.id   AF-A0A0K1EMC9-F1
#
_cell.length_a   1.000
_cell.length_b   1.000
_cell.length_c   1.000
_cell.angle_alpha   90.00
_cell.angle_beta   90.00
_cell.angle_gamma   90.00
#
_symmetry.space_group_name_H-M   'P 1'
#
loop_
_entity.id
_entity.type
_entity.pdbx_description
1 polymer ?
#
loop_
_entity_poly.entity_id
_entity_poly.type
_entity_poly.pdbx_seq_one_letter_code
_entity_poly.pdbx_strand_id
1 'polypeptide(L)'
;MTDLYDELEFPARAEYLDQYENYQVDIAHWKELAEQFKKAFRQVYARRSAAVLLVHGPQGSGKSMFSTRLSQDYERTKRGESKPDLRNNLWHLLVATDSPDEQAIENATRHAVFKLVDEHKTQNWLEELRGFVKSDDSRVRVIVCDDMHKDSMLRPWTEMSPKEFYEARQAGPDAVLAHLAERLNDACRHDFQRTLFVMLSNDRAWLDKLHGHLERWYEGLSIVLALPVPKPPTLERIVRINTNRLNRVSYWYCLDAAHAKQRQKVRKVLMEGSGFTSSFYAVSQSLDAQSRRQGRPGNPNTLTLVTLGSEFAEVETFLNDREIEAEPGYADTPRHLGVWEVRGPWASKVVRQRDRDFLRRARMLESEFMLRWVSLDMAATYALLQPPTPGDPGEGLMQFILRRPSIATPTETREAWRLECTTLDTRLDTLLHTSTEEVEKLTEDFKRLGQRRSTVYEPAIRVRAGLTSNFGRGFAAYKSLKPDLIAMDAGPPKYGEYTVCALTSAPPEDAEDLAGAPTSASPEDAEGLADAPTSASLKDALRRTGHSVEFTAFLRENLDGLESYLRDKIERYTAMLESV
;
A
#
# COMPACT_ATOMS: atom_id res chain seq x y z
N MET A 1 -6.01 21.12 -13.81
CA MET A 1 -7.16 20.88 -12.93
C MET A 1 -6.66 21.02 -11.51
N THR A 2 -6.91 22.17 -10.92
CA THR A 2 -6.81 22.43 -9.48
C THR A 2 -7.72 21.44 -8.76
N ASP A 3 -7.19 20.71 -7.78
CA ASP A 3 -7.92 19.66 -7.06
C ASP A 3 -9.14 20.27 -6.37
N LEU A 4 -10.34 19.86 -6.76
CA LEU A 4 -11.58 20.43 -6.22
C LEU A 4 -11.85 19.95 -4.78
N TYR A 5 -11.23 18.83 -4.35
CA TYR A 5 -11.41 18.20 -3.04
C TYR A 5 -10.13 17.46 -2.61
N ASP A 6 -9.68 17.66 -1.36
CA ASP A 6 -8.59 16.91 -0.69
C ASP A 6 -9.05 15.47 -0.31
N GLU A 7 -9.84 14.81 -1.17
CA GLU A 7 -10.41 13.49 -0.89
C GLU A 7 -9.52 12.38 -1.46
N LEU A 8 -9.47 11.24 -0.76
CA LEU A 8 -8.74 10.07 -1.25
C LEU A 8 -9.51 9.40 -2.39
N GLU A 9 -8.80 9.07 -3.46
CA GLU A 9 -9.25 8.23 -4.55
C GLU A 9 -9.31 6.77 -4.11
N PHE A 10 -10.51 6.17 -4.25
CA PHE A 10 -10.73 4.74 -4.12
C PHE A 10 -12.03 4.32 -4.82
N PRO A 11 -12.14 3.06 -5.30
CA PRO A 11 -13.36 2.57 -5.92
C PRO A 11 -14.48 2.44 -4.88
N ALA A 12 -15.52 3.28 -4.99
CA ALA A 12 -16.70 3.18 -4.13
C ALA A 12 -17.46 1.86 -4.29
N ARG A 13 -17.35 1.22 -5.47
CA ARG A 13 -17.97 -0.06 -5.83
C ARG A 13 -17.02 -0.89 -6.69
N ALA A 14 -17.18 -2.20 -6.66
CA ALA A 14 -16.38 -3.13 -7.47
C ALA A 14 -16.51 -2.91 -8.99
N GLU A 15 -17.67 -2.43 -9.43
CA GLU A 15 -17.96 -2.08 -10.85
C GLU A 15 -17.01 -1.02 -11.40
N TYR A 16 -16.42 -0.19 -10.53
CA TYR A 16 -15.53 0.88 -10.94
C TYR A 16 -14.05 0.47 -10.93
N LEU A 17 -13.71 -0.78 -10.59
CA LEU A 17 -12.32 -1.22 -10.50
C LEU A 17 -11.51 -0.98 -11.78
N ASP A 18 -12.15 -1.10 -12.95
CA ASP A 18 -11.52 -0.85 -14.25
C ASP A 18 -11.09 0.62 -14.44
N GLN A 19 -11.60 1.54 -13.63
CA GLN A 19 -11.20 2.96 -13.62
C GLN A 19 -9.96 3.22 -12.75
N TYR A 20 -9.50 2.24 -11.97
CA TYR A 20 -8.39 2.36 -11.02
C TYR A 20 -7.30 1.35 -11.36
N GLU A 21 -6.52 1.61 -12.42
CA GLU A 21 -5.47 0.71 -12.93
C GLU A 21 -4.47 0.24 -11.86
N ASN A 22 -4.18 1.08 -10.87
CA ASN A 22 -3.22 0.79 -9.80
C ASN A 22 -3.82 0.03 -8.61
N TYR A 23 -5.15 -0.19 -8.56
CA TYR A 23 -5.81 -0.91 -7.47
C TYR A 23 -5.38 -2.38 -7.43
N GLN A 24 -5.04 -2.88 -6.24
CA GLN A 24 -4.66 -4.27 -6.01
C GLN A 24 -5.72 -5.01 -5.17
N VAL A 25 -6.31 -6.04 -5.78
CA VAL A 25 -7.18 -7.00 -5.09
C VAL A 25 -6.31 -8.08 -4.43
N ASP A 26 -6.31 -8.14 -3.10
CA ASP A 26 -5.70 -9.25 -2.36
C ASP A 26 -6.67 -10.44 -2.34
N ILE A 27 -6.26 -11.59 -2.88
CA ILE A 27 -7.10 -12.79 -2.95
C ILE A 27 -6.79 -13.80 -1.83
N ALA A 28 -5.77 -13.55 -1.00
CA ALA A 28 -5.25 -14.54 -0.05
C ALA A 28 -6.29 -14.93 1.01
N HIS A 29 -7.11 -13.97 1.43
CA HIS A 29 -8.17 -14.21 2.40
C HIS A 29 -9.32 -15.08 1.86
N TRP A 30 -9.47 -15.24 0.53
CA TRP A 30 -10.47 -16.11 -0.09
C TRP A 30 -10.03 -17.57 -0.23
N LYS A 31 -8.84 -17.94 0.24
CA LYS A 31 -8.30 -19.30 0.09
C LYS A 31 -9.23 -20.40 0.59
N GLU A 32 -9.88 -20.21 1.74
CA GLU A 32 -10.81 -21.21 2.30
C GLU A 32 -12.04 -21.42 1.42
N LEU A 33 -12.62 -20.33 0.89
CA LEU A 33 -13.70 -20.38 -0.08
C LEU A 33 -13.24 -21.06 -1.38
N ALA A 34 -12.01 -20.77 -1.80
CA ALA A 34 -11.47 -21.32 -3.03
C ALA A 34 -11.32 -22.84 -3.01
N GLU A 35 -10.95 -23.42 -1.85
CA GLU A 35 -10.90 -24.89 -1.69
C GLU A 35 -12.27 -25.57 -1.82
N GLN A 36 -13.34 -24.91 -1.34
CA GLN A 36 -14.70 -25.45 -1.50
C GLN A 36 -15.17 -25.37 -2.95
N PHE A 37 -14.89 -24.25 -3.61
CA PHE A 37 -15.16 -24.12 -5.04
C PHE A 37 -14.40 -25.16 -5.85
N LYS A 38 -13.11 -25.37 -5.57
CA LYS A 38 -12.25 -26.37 -6.22
C LYS A 38 -12.84 -27.78 -6.13
N LYS A 39 -13.38 -28.16 -4.97
CA LYS A 39 -14.08 -29.45 -4.79
C LYS A 39 -15.32 -29.55 -5.67
N ALA A 40 -16.17 -28.52 -5.65
CA ALA A 40 -17.40 -28.50 -6.46
C ALA A 40 -17.08 -28.50 -7.97
N PHE A 41 -16.09 -27.73 -8.41
CA PHE A 41 -15.62 -27.70 -9.78
C PHE A 41 -15.15 -29.09 -10.25
N ARG A 42 -14.31 -29.77 -9.45
CA ARG A 42 -13.86 -31.15 -9.75
C ARG A 42 -15.03 -32.12 -9.84
N GLN A 43 -16.02 -32.00 -8.96
CA GLN A 43 -17.23 -32.84 -8.99
C GLN A 43 -18.02 -32.65 -10.28
N VAL A 44 -18.28 -31.40 -10.68
CA VAL A 44 -18.98 -31.07 -11.93
C VAL A 44 -18.17 -31.57 -13.14
N TYR A 45 -16.85 -31.35 -13.15
CA TYR A 45 -15.94 -31.78 -14.21
C TYR A 45 -15.92 -33.31 -14.41
N ALA A 46 -15.95 -34.06 -13.31
CA ALA A 46 -15.90 -35.51 -13.31
C ALA A 46 -17.26 -36.16 -13.60
N ARG A 47 -18.32 -35.69 -12.94
CA ARG A 47 -19.65 -36.33 -12.97
C ARG A 47 -20.58 -35.77 -14.04
N ARG A 48 -20.25 -34.61 -14.64
CA ARG A 48 -21.12 -33.86 -15.55
C ARG A 48 -22.48 -33.48 -14.94
N SER A 49 -22.58 -33.49 -13.61
CA SER A 49 -23.76 -33.05 -12.86
C SER A 49 -23.68 -31.56 -12.55
N ALA A 50 -24.81 -30.95 -12.19
CA ALA A 50 -24.80 -29.58 -11.65
C ALA A 50 -24.40 -29.56 -10.16
N ALA A 51 -23.96 -28.39 -9.68
CA ALA A 51 -23.73 -28.09 -8.27
C ALA A 51 -24.03 -26.61 -7.99
N VAL A 52 -24.46 -26.28 -6.77
CA VAL A 52 -24.83 -24.92 -6.36
C VAL A 52 -24.04 -24.50 -5.11
N LEU A 53 -23.28 -23.42 -5.22
CA LEU A 53 -22.61 -22.78 -4.10
C LEU A 53 -23.42 -21.55 -3.69
N LEU A 54 -23.97 -21.57 -2.48
CA LEU A 54 -24.74 -20.49 -1.87
C LEU A 54 -23.80 -19.68 -0.98
N VAL A 55 -23.28 -18.56 -1.47
CA VAL A 55 -22.21 -17.80 -0.80
C VAL A 55 -22.80 -16.57 -0.10
N HIS A 56 -22.79 -16.60 1.24
CA HIS A 56 -23.19 -15.48 2.08
C HIS A 56 -22.02 -14.52 2.30
N GLY A 57 -22.21 -13.21 2.13
CA GLY A 57 -21.30 -12.20 2.65
C GLY A 57 -22.02 -10.90 3.01
N PRO A 58 -21.77 -10.29 4.18
CA PRO A 58 -22.44 -9.05 4.58
C PRO A 58 -22.18 -7.92 3.57
N GLN A 59 -22.94 -6.83 3.65
CA GLN A 59 -22.68 -5.66 2.81
C GLN A 59 -21.24 -5.16 3.03
N GLY A 60 -20.52 -4.83 1.95
CA GLY A 60 -19.12 -4.39 2.02
C GLY A 60 -18.07 -5.51 2.17
N SER A 61 -18.47 -6.78 2.24
CA SER A 61 -17.54 -7.94 2.32
C SER A 61 -16.77 -8.25 1.02
N GLY A 62 -17.08 -7.58 -0.09
CA GLY A 62 -16.40 -7.77 -1.36
C GLY A 62 -17.01 -8.84 -2.29
N LYS A 63 -18.29 -9.21 -2.15
CA LYS A 63 -18.98 -10.17 -3.06
C LYS A 63 -18.83 -9.80 -4.55
N SER A 64 -19.16 -8.57 -4.90
CA SER A 64 -19.04 -8.07 -6.28
C SER A 64 -17.57 -7.96 -6.74
N MET A 65 -16.64 -7.75 -5.80
CA MET A 65 -15.20 -7.76 -6.09
C MET A 65 -14.71 -9.17 -6.38
N PHE A 66 -15.17 -10.17 -5.62
CA PHE A 66 -14.89 -11.58 -5.86
C PHE A 66 -15.37 -12.03 -7.25
N SER A 67 -16.63 -11.73 -7.59
CA SER A 67 -17.21 -12.12 -8.88
C SER A 67 -16.53 -11.44 -10.07
N THR A 68 -16.26 -10.13 -9.97
CA THR A 68 -15.55 -9.36 -10.99
C THR A 68 -14.12 -9.86 -11.16
N ARG A 69 -13.39 -10.06 -10.05
CA ARG A 69 -12.01 -10.55 -10.10
C ARG A 69 -11.93 -11.94 -10.73
N LEU A 70 -12.85 -12.83 -10.37
CA LEU A 70 -12.92 -14.17 -10.94
C LEU A 70 -13.13 -14.14 -12.46
N SER A 71 -14.04 -13.27 -12.93
CA SER A 71 -14.29 -13.05 -14.36
C SER A 71 -13.03 -12.58 -15.10
N GLN A 72 -12.38 -11.53 -14.57
CA GLN A 72 -11.17 -10.95 -15.15
C GLN A 72 -10.02 -11.97 -15.21
N ASP A 73 -9.78 -12.70 -14.12
CA ASP A 73 -8.69 -13.66 -14.03
C ASP A 73 -8.92 -14.89 -14.91
N TYR A 74 -10.17 -15.34 -15.07
CA TYR A 74 -10.53 -16.36 -16.07
C TYR A 74 -10.20 -15.87 -17.49
N GLU A 75 -10.62 -14.66 -17.86
CA GLU A 75 -10.36 -14.11 -19.21
C GLU A 75 -8.87 -13.90 -19.48
N ARG A 76 -8.09 -13.47 -18.48
CA ARG A 76 -6.62 -13.38 -18.57
C ARG A 76 -5.99 -14.75 -18.82
N THR A 77 -6.41 -15.76 -18.07
CA THR A 77 -5.91 -17.14 -18.22
C THR A 77 -6.24 -17.69 -19.60
N LYS A 78 -7.48 -17.46 -20.07
CA LYS A 78 -7.96 -17.85 -21.40
C LYS A 78 -7.16 -17.19 -22.54
N ARG A 79 -6.64 -15.97 -22.33
CA ARG A 79 -5.75 -15.26 -23.28
C ARG A 79 -4.30 -15.72 -23.23
N GLY A 80 -3.95 -16.68 -22.37
CA GLY A 80 -2.63 -17.32 -22.35
C GLY A 80 -1.85 -17.14 -21.06
N GLU A 81 -2.38 -16.44 -20.05
CA GLU A 81 -1.71 -16.33 -18.74
C GLU A 81 -1.89 -17.63 -17.90
N SER A 82 -1.43 -18.77 -18.39
CA SER A 82 -1.64 -20.08 -17.73
C SER A 82 -0.57 -20.47 -16.71
N LYS A 83 0.54 -19.72 -16.62
CA LYS A 83 1.58 -19.95 -15.61
C LYS A 83 0.97 -19.82 -14.20
N PRO A 84 1.13 -20.83 -13.31
CA PRO A 84 0.52 -20.80 -11.99
C PRO A 84 0.84 -19.52 -11.20
N ASP A 85 -0.20 -18.80 -10.82
CA ASP A 85 -0.13 -17.61 -9.97
C ASP A 85 -1.24 -17.64 -8.93
N LEU A 86 -1.04 -18.45 -7.89
CA LEU A 86 -2.01 -18.59 -6.80
C LEU A 86 -2.06 -17.36 -5.86
N ARG A 87 -1.23 -16.34 -6.11
CA ARG A 87 -1.17 -15.14 -5.28
C ARG A 87 -1.96 -13.98 -5.87
N ASN A 88 -2.03 -13.89 -7.20
CA ASN A 88 -2.74 -12.80 -7.86
C ASN A 88 -3.82 -13.26 -8.84
N ASN A 89 -3.95 -14.55 -9.15
CA ASN A 89 -4.98 -15.04 -10.06
C ASN A 89 -5.97 -15.93 -9.31
N LEU A 90 -7.18 -15.42 -9.09
CA LEU A 90 -8.25 -16.10 -8.37
C LEU A 90 -8.73 -17.34 -9.14
N TRP A 91 -8.79 -17.29 -10.47
CA TRP A 91 -9.14 -18.46 -11.28
C TRP A 91 -8.14 -19.59 -11.06
N HIS A 92 -6.84 -19.30 -11.09
CA HIS A 92 -5.78 -20.28 -10.80
C HIS A 92 -5.94 -20.87 -9.40
N LEU A 93 -6.22 -20.04 -8.39
CA LEU A 93 -6.46 -20.50 -7.02
C LEU A 93 -7.63 -21.49 -6.93
N LEU A 94 -8.66 -21.31 -7.76
CA LEU A 94 -9.88 -22.12 -7.75
C LEU A 94 -9.77 -23.43 -8.55
N VAL A 95 -9.02 -23.44 -9.66
CA VAL A 95 -8.94 -24.63 -10.54
C VAL A 95 -7.65 -25.42 -10.41
N ALA A 96 -6.62 -24.88 -9.75
CA ALA A 96 -5.34 -25.54 -9.60
C ALA A 96 -5.45 -26.94 -8.97
N THR A 97 -4.59 -27.84 -9.43
CA THR A 97 -4.30 -29.12 -8.79
C THR A 97 -3.57 -28.92 -7.45
N ASP A 98 -3.36 -29.99 -6.70
CA ASP A 98 -2.66 -29.91 -5.40
C ASP A 98 -1.15 -29.65 -5.62
N SER A 99 -0.66 -29.94 -6.82
CA SER A 99 0.64 -29.54 -7.35
C SER A 99 0.40 -28.69 -8.60
N PRO A 100 0.25 -27.36 -8.46
CA PRO A 100 -0.19 -26.49 -9.55
C PRO A 100 0.84 -26.48 -10.69
N ASP A 101 0.40 -26.91 -11.86
CA ASP A 101 1.18 -26.88 -13.10
C ASP A 101 0.41 -26.13 -14.19
N GLU A 102 1.17 -25.55 -15.13
CA GLU A 102 0.63 -24.73 -16.22
C GLU A 102 -0.34 -25.51 -17.12
N GLN A 103 -0.04 -26.77 -17.39
CA GLN A 103 -0.84 -27.62 -18.26
C GLN A 103 -2.21 -27.96 -17.63
N ALA A 104 -2.26 -28.19 -16.32
CA ALA A 104 -3.48 -28.43 -15.59
C ALA A 104 -4.39 -27.20 -15.58
N ILE A 105 -3.83 -26.01 -15.37
CA ILE A 105 -4.56 -24.73 -15.43
C ILE A 105 -5.09 -24.48 -16.84
N GLU A 106 -4.24 -24.66 -17.85
CA GLU A 106 -4.63 -24.49 -19.25
C GLU A 106 -5.76 -25.46 -19.63
N ASN A 107 -5.63 -26.74 -19.26
CA ASN A 107 -6.66 -27.75 -19.52
C ASN A 107 -7.99 -27.44 -18.80
N ALA A 108 -7.93 -27.04 -17.53
CA ALA A 108 -9.14 -26.66 -16.78
C ALA A 108 -9.82 -25.45 -17.43
N THR A 109 -9.04 -24.45 -17.84
CA THR A 109 -9.54 -23.23 -18.48
C THR A 109 -10.14 -23.51 -19.85
N ARG A 110 -9.46 -24.31 -20.68
CA ARG A 110 -9.91 -24.68 -22.03
C ARG A 110 -11.24 -25.43 -22.02
N HIS A 111 -11.48 -26.23 -20.99
CA HIS A 111 -12.69 -27.05 -20.85
C HIS A 111 -13.77 -26.41 -19.98
N ALA A 112 -13.54 -25.20 -19.49
CA ALA A 112 -14.49 -24.43 -18.73
C ALA A 112 -14.97 -23.21 -19.51
N VAL A 113 -16.17 -22.75 -19.19
CA VAL A 113 -16.65 -21.44 -19.60
C VAL A 113 -17.19 -20.71 -18.39
N PHE A 114 -16.88 -19.41 -18.30
CA PHE A 114 -17.32 -18.55 -17.22
C PHE A 114 -18.37 -17.56 -17.71
N LYS A 115 -19.43 -17.34 -16.91
CA LYS A 115 -20.45 -16.32 -17.13
C LYS A 115 -20.78 -15.63 -15.81
N LEU A 116 -20.61 -14.32 -15.78
CA LEU A 116 -21.18 -13.45 -14.75
C LEU A 116 -22.54 -12.95 -15.24
N VAL A 117 -23.60 -13.25 -14.49
CA VAL A 117 -24.94 -12.75 -14.76
C VAL A 117 -25.04 -11.28 -14.35
N ASP A 118 -25.59 -10.46 -15.25
CA ASP A 118 -25.79 -9.04 -15.06
C ASP A 118 -27.23 -8.68 -15.46
N GLU A 119 -28.11 -8.57 -14.47
CA GLU A 119 -29.54 -8.27 -14.66
C GLU A 119 -29.79 -6.87 -15.23
N HIS A 120 -28.82 -5.96 -15.15
CA HIS A 120 -28.96 -4.59 -15.65
C HIS A 120 -28.77 -4.52 -17.17
N LYS A 121 -28.09 -5.51 -17.76
CA LYS A 121 -27.88 -5.58 -19.21
C LYS A 121 -29.07 -6.11 -19.99
N THR A 122 -29.84 -7.03 -19.40
CA THR A 122 -30.99 -7.65 -20.09
C THR A 122 -32.04 -8.13 -19.10
N GLN A 123 -33.30 -7.80 -19.37
CA GLN A 123 -34.44 -8.26 -18.58
C GLN A 123 -34.76 -9.75 -18.80
N ASN A 124 -34.21 -10.36 -19.85
CA ASN A 124 -34.40 -11.78 -20.21
C ASN A 124 -33.14 -12.62 -19.97
N TRP A 125 -32.30 -12.22 -19.01
CA TRP A 125 -31.00 -12.85 -18.75
C TRP A 125 -31.08 -14.37 -18.58
N LEU A 126 -32.16 -14.89 -17.95
CA LEU A 126 -32.31 -16.33 -17.72
C LEU A 126 -32.61 -17.10 -19.02
N GLU A 127 -33.40 -16.52 -19.93
CA GLU A 127 -33.69 -17.12 -21.23
C GLU A 127 -32.43 -17.14 -22.11
N GLU A 128 -31.68 -16.03 -22.11
CA GLU A 128 -30.39 -15.95 -22.79
C GLU A 128 -29.40 -16.97 -22.22
N LEU A 129 -29.37 -17.14 -20.90
CA LEU A 129 -28.54 -18.12 -20.24
C LEU A 129 -28.96 -19.55 -20.59
N ARG A 130 -30.26 -19.87 -20.63
CA ARG A 130 -30.80 -21.16 -21.10
C ARG A 130 -30.40 -21.42 -22.56
N GLY A 131 -30.48 -20.41 -23.44
CA GLY A 131 -30.05 -20.50 -24.83
C GLY A 131 -28.54 -20.75 -25.00
N PHE A 132 -27.73 -20.03 -24.22
CA PHE A 132 -26.28 -20.24 -24.15
C PHE A 132 -25.95 -21.66 -23.70
N VAL A 133 -26.57 -22.12 -22.62
CA VAL A 133 -26.34 -23.44 -22.05
C VAL A 133 -26.69 -24.59 -23.00
N LYS A 134 -27.72 -24.41 -23.84
CA LYS A 134 -28.10 -25.38 -24.88
C LYS A 134 -27.10 -25.45 -26.05
N SER A 135 -26.41 -24.35 -26.32
CA SER A 135 -25.43 -24.27 -27.42
C SER A 135 -23.99 -24.56 -26.99
N ASP A 136 -23.69 -24.45 -25.69
CA ASP A 136 -22.36 -24.68 -25.13
C ASP A 136 -22.08 -26.18 -24.83
N ASP A 137 -20.96 -26.65 -25.35
CA ASP A 137 -20.47 -28.02 -25.19
C ASP A 137 -19.34 -28.14 -24.15
N SER A 138 -18.98 -27.05 -23.47
CA SER A 138 -17.94 -27.04 -22.44
C SER A 138 -18.17 -28.12 -21.38
N ARG A 139 -17.07 -28.62 -20.82
CA ARG A 139 -17.12 -29.70 -19.82
C ARG A 139 -17.62 -29.20 -18.47
N VAL A 140 -17.35 -27.93 -18.16
CA VAL A 140 -17.84 -27.24 -16.97
C VAL A 140 -18.27 -25.84 -17.34
N ARG A 141 -19.43 -25.42 -16.83
CA ARG A 141 -19.90 -24.03 -16.90
C ARG A 141 -19.88 -23.44 -15.50
N VAL A 142 -19.19 -22.34 -15.30
CA VAL A 142 -19.22 -21.57 -14.05
C VAL A 142 -20.13 -20.37 -14.26
N ILE A 143 -21.27 -20.38 -13.60
CA ILE A 143 -22.25 -19.29 -13.67
C ILE A 143 -22.30 -18.60 -12.31
N VAL A 144 -21.92 -17.32 -12.29
CA VAL A 144 -21.92 -16.50 -11.08
C VAL A 144 -23.09 -15.54 -11.14
N CYS A 145 -23.90 -15.55 -10.08
CA CYS A 145 -25.04 -14.66 -9.90
C CYS A 145 -24.83 -13.85 -8.62
N ASP A 146 -24.63 -12.54 -8.73
CA ASP A 146 -24.54 -11.64 -7.58
C ASP A 146 -25.94 -11.19 -7.13
N ASP A 147 -26.07 -10.80 -5.86
CA ASP A 147 -27.32 -10.31 -5.25
C ASP A 147 -28.58 -11.16 -5.53
N MET A 148 -28.46 -12.48 -5.43
CA MET A 148 -29.54 -13.43 -5.77
C MET A 148 -30.85 -13.26 -5.00
N HIS A 149 -30.85 -12.53 -3.88
CA HIS A 149 -32.06 -12.22 -3.10
C HIS A 149 -32.95 -11.13 -3.74
N LYS A 150 -32.46 -10.42 -4.76
CA LYS A 150 -33.22 -9.36 -5.45
C LYS A 150 -34.28 -9.94 -6.38
N ASP A 151 -35.38 -9.22 -6.52
CA ASP A 151 -36.54 -9.63 -7.32
C ASP A 151 -36.21 -9.76 -8.81
N SER A 152 -35.29 -8.92 -9.31
CA SER A 152 -34.72 -8.98 -10.66
C SER A 152 -34.06 -10.33 -10.95
N MET A 153 -33.47 -10.96 -9.94
CA MET A 153 -32.80 -12.25 -10.04
C MET A 153 -33.76 -13.41 -9.73
N LEU A 154 -34.67 -13.25 -8.78
CA LEU A 154 -35.60 -14.30 -8.35
C LEU A 154 -36.73 -14.56 -9.35
N ARG A 155 -37.42 -13.49 -9.76
CA ARG A 155 -38.67 -13.60 -10.52
C ARG A 155 -38.52 -14.37 -11.84
N PRO A 156 -37.43 -14.23 -12.62
CA PRO A 156 -37.26 -15.00 -13.85
C PRO A 156 -37.29 -16.52 -13.62
N TRP A 157 -36.81 -17.02 -12.48
CA TRP A 157 -36.82 -18.45 -12.18
C TRP A 157 -38.19 -19.00 -11.83
N THR A 158 -39.09 -18.16 -11.28
CA THR A 158 -40.40 -18.64 -10.80
C THR A 158 -41.40 -18.79 -11.94
N GLU A 159 -41.14 -18.17 -13.10
CA GLU A 159 -42.05 -18.13 -14.26
C GLU A 159 -43.45 -17.54 -13.92
N MET A 160 -43.55 -16.83 -12.79
CA MET A 160 -44.76 -16.16 -12.33
C MET A 160 -44.94 -14.81 -13.03
N SER A 161 -46.19 -14.40 -13.22
CA SER A 161 -46.48 -13.02 -13.59
C SER A 161 -46.02 -12.06 -12.48
N PRO A 162 -45.71 -10.78 -12.78
CA PRO A 162 -45.34 -9.80 -11.75
C PRO A 162 -46.34 -9.77 -10.59
N LYS A 163 -47.64 -9.82 -10.89
CA LYS A 163 -48.70 -9.77 -9.88
C LYS A 163 -48.64 -10.98 -8.93
N GLU A 164 -48.60 -12.20 -9.47
CA GLU A 164 -48.52 -13.43 -8.67
C GLU A 164 -47.25 -13.48 -7.81
N PHE A 165 -46.12 -13.03 -8.35
CA PHE A 165 -44.86 -12.96 -7.61
C PHE A 165 -44.97 -12.04 -6.40
N TYR A 166 -45.55 -10.85 -6.56
CA TYR A 166 -45.75 -9.90 -5.46
C TYR A 166 -46.75 -10.42 -4.42
N GLU A 167 -47.83 -11.06 -4.85
CA GLU A 167 -48.81 -11.69 -3.94
C GLU A 167 -48.17 -12.84 -3.14
N ALA A 168 -47.41 -13.72 -3.79
CA ALA A 168 -46.68 -14.81 -3.13
C ALA A 168 -45.63 -14.27 -2.14
N ARG A 169 -44.93 -13.19 -2.50
CA ARG A 169 -43.94 -12.54 -1.63
C ARG A 169 -44.60 -11.93 -0.39
N GLN A 170 -45.78 -11.33 -0.52
CA GLN A 170 -46.56 -10.79 0.60
C GLN A 170 -47.06 -11.88 1.55
N ALA A 171 -47.44 -13.05 1.02
CA ALA A 171 -47.81 -14.21 1.81
C ALA A 171 -46.63 -14.81 2.60
N GLY A 172 -45.41 -14.57 2.14
CA GLY A 172 -44.17 -14.88 2.84
C GLY A 172 -43.06 -15.37 1.90
N PRO A 173 -41.77 -15.14 2.23
CA PRO A 173 -40.65 -15.47 1.34
C PRO A 173 -40.50 -16.98 1.07
N ASP A 174 -41.09 -17.83 1.92
CA ASP A 174 -40.92 -19.28 1.85
C ASP A 174 -41.59 -19.90 0.62
N ALA A 175 -42.77 -19.40 0.22
CA ALA A 175 -43.49 -19.91 -0.95
C ALA A 175 -42.72 -19.63 -2.26
N VAL A 176 -42.15 -18.43 -2.37
CA VAL A 176 -41.32 -18.03 -3.52
C VAL A 176 -40.03 -18.86 -3.57
N LEU A 177 -39.40 -19.08 -2.42
CA LEU A 177 -38.19 -19.89 -2.30
C LEU A 177 -38.42 -21.37 -2.65
N ALA A 178 -39.55 -21.93 -2.25
CA ALA A 178 -39.92 -23.31 -2.61
C ALA A 178 -40.07 -23.47 -4.13
N HIS A 179 -40.76 -22.54 -4.79
CA HIS A 179 -40.90 -22.55 -6.26
C HIS A 179 -39.56 -22.34 -6.96
N LEU A 180 -38.74 -21.41 -6.49
CA LEU A 180 -37.38 -21.22 -7.00
C LEU A 180 -36.57 -22.52 -6.88
N ALA A 181 -36.60 -23.17 -5.72
CA ALA A 181 -35.83 -24.39 -5.48
C ALA A 181 -36.28 -25.56 -6.37
N GLU A 182 -37.59 -25.73 -6.59
CA GLU A 182 -38.14 -26.73 -7.51
C GLU A 182 -37.66 -26.47 -8.94
N ARG A 183 -37.85 -25.24 -9.44
CA ARG A 183 -37.43 -24.85 -10.79
C ARG A 183 -35.92 -24.93 -11.00
N LEU A 184 -35.14 -24.51 -10.01
CA LEU A 184 -33.68 -24.60 -10.07
C LEU A 184 -33.21 -26.06 -10.07
N ASN A 185 -33.84 -26.94 -9.29
CA ASN A 185 -33.54 -28.37 -9.30
C ASN A 185 -33.83 -29.01 -10.67
N ASP A 186 -35.00 -28.76 -11.23
CA ASP A 186 -35.37 -29.26 -12.56
C ASP A 186 -34.40 -28.74 -13.63
N ALA A 187 -34.09 -27.44 -13.58
CA ALA A 187 -33.11 -26.82 -14.45
C ALA A 187 -31.72 -27.49 -14.32
N CYS A 188 -31.25 -27.75 -13.10
CA CYS A 188 -29.98 -28.43 -12.82
C CYS A 188 -29.93 -29.88 -13.33
N ARG A 189 -31.08 -30.59 -13.32
CA ARG A 189 -31.21 -31.96 -13.82
C ARG A 189 -31.26 -32.05 -15.35
N HIS A 190 -31.76 -31.01 -16.00
CA HIS A 190 -31.95 -30.96 -17.45
C HIS A 190 -30.95 -29.99 -18.10
N ASP A 191 -31.39 -28.77 -18.39
CA ASP A 191 -30.65 -27.80 -19.20
C ASP A 191 -29.25 -27.51 -18.62
N PHE A 192 -29.16 -27.37 -17.29
CA PHE A 192 -27.95 -26.92 -16.61
C PHE A 192 -27.03 -28.05 -16.12
N GLN A 193 -27.13 -29.27 -16.66
CA GLN A 193 -26.08 -30.29 -16.46
C GLN A 193 -24.69 -29.71 -16.79
N ARG A 194 -23.65 -30.16 -16.07
CA ARG A 194 -22.27 -29.62 -16.17
C ARG A 194 -22.10 -28.18 -15.64
N THR A 195 -23.04 -27.66 -14.86
CA THR A 195 -22.97 -26.27 -14.34
C THR A 195 -22.62 -26.22 -12.86
N LEU A 196 -21.64 -25.39 -12.51
CA LEU A 196 -21.41 -24.88 -11.17
C LEU A 196 -22.05 -23.50 -11.04
N PHE A 197 -23.15 -23.40 -10.30
CA PHE A 197 -23.72 -22.12 -9.92
C PHE A 197 -23.03 -21.57 -8.69
N VAL A 198 -22.68 -20.29 -8.70
CA VAL A 198 -22.22 -19.54 -7.53
C VAL A 198 -23.18 -18.38 -7.31
N MET A 199 -24.00 -18.50 -6.28
CA MET A 199 -25.07 -17.57 -5.95
C MET A 199 -24.66 -16.77 -4.72
N LEU A 200 -24.41 -15.47 -4.90
CA LEU A 200 -23.97 -14.59 -3.82
C LEU A 200 -25.17 -13.81 -3.24
N SER A 201 -25.21 -13.66 -1.92
CA SER A 201 -26.23 -12.85 -1.24
C SER A 201 -25.72 -12.24 0.07
N ASN A 202 -26.26 -11.08 0.44
CA ASN A 202 -26.07 -10.49 1.77
C ASN A 202 -27.01 -11.09 2.83
N ASP A 203 -28.11 -11.73 2.43
CA ASP A 203 -29.09 -12.32 3.33
C ASP A 203 -28.76 -13.80 3.60
N ARG A 204 -28.20 -14.07 4.79
CA ARG A 204 -27.86 -15.41 5.24
C ARG A 204 -29.10 -16.29 5.44
N ALA A 205 -30.13 -15.74 6.07
CA ALA A 205 -31.35 -16.49 6.38
C ALA A 205 -32.07 -16.90 5.10
N TRP A 206 -32.04 -16.06 4.07
CA TRP A 206 -32.53 -16.38 2.74
C TRP A 206 -31.77 -17.56 2.10
N LEU A 207 -30.44 -17.55 2.16
CA LEU A 207 -29.61 -18.65 1.61
C LEU A 207 -29.84 -19.96 2.36
N ASP A 208 -29.94 -19.93 3.69
CA ASP A 208 -30.18 -21.13 4.50
C ASP A 208 -31.57 -21.74 4.21
N LYS A 209 -32.59 -20.91 3.99
CA LYS A 209 -33.92 -21.38 3.56
C LYS A 209 -33.89 -21.97 2.16
N LEU A 210 -33.25 -21.29 1.20
CA LEU A 210 -33.11 -21.82 -0.17
C LEU A 210 -32.38 -23.16 -0.15
N HIS A 211 -31.28 -23.26 0.60
CA HIS A 211 -30.55 -24.52 0.80
C HIS A 211 -31.47 -25.63 1.31
N GLY A 212 -32.23 -25.36 2.39
CA GLY A 212 -33.17 -26.32 2.94
C GLY A 212 -34.22 -26.81 1.94
N HIS A 213 -34.69 -25.93 1.03
CA HIS A 213 -35.60 -26.35 -0.05
C HIS A 213 -34.88 -27.12 -1.16
N LEU A 214 -33.66 -26.74 -1.55
CA LEU A 214 -32.89 -27.45 -2.58
C LEU A 214 -32.56 -28.89 -2.17
N GLU A 215 -32.11 -29.07 -0.92
CA GLU A 215 -31.72 -30.39 -0.38
C GLU A 215 -32.91 -31.34 -0.22
N ARG A 216 -34.15 -30.83 -0.06
CA ARG A 216 -35.36 -31.67 -0.05
C ARG A 216 -35.61 -32.38 -1.37
N TRP A 217 -35.25 -31.73 -2.48
CA TRP A 217 -35.47 -32.27 -3.83
C TRP A 217 -34.28 -33.08 -4.33
N TYR A 218 -33.04 -32.65 -4.00
CA TYR A 218 -31.82 -33.35 -4.39
C TYR A 218 -30.72 -33.17 -3.34
N GLU A 219 -30.46 -34.22 -2.56
CA GLU A 219 -29.43 -34.24 -1.53
C GLU A 219 -28.03 -34.06 -2.14
N GLY A 220 -27.26 -33.12 -1.59
CA GLY A 220 -25.92 -32.77 -2.01
C GLY A 220 -25.85 -31.86 -3.23
N LEU A 221 -26.97 -31.26 -3.68
CA LEU A 221 -26.95 -30.28 -4.77
C LEU A 221 -26.23 -29.01 -4.36
N SER A 222 -26.49 -28.57 -3.13
CA SER A 222 -26.18 -27.21 -2.68
C SER A 222 -25.35 -27.19 -1.42
N ILE A 223 -24.46 -26.21 -1.31
CA ILE A 223 -23.63 -25.99 -0.12
C ILE A 223 -23.68 -24.52 0.24
N VAL A 224 -23.94 -24.22 1.51
CA VAL A 224 -23.89 -22.85 2.03
C VAL A 224 -22.50 -22.53 2.53
N LEU A 225 -21.90 -21.47 1.98
CA LEU A 225 -20.56 -21.01 2.29
C LEU A 225 -20.61 -19.56 2.80
N ALA A 226 -19.62 -19.17 3.59
CA ALA A 226 -19.39 -17.78 3.93
C ALA A 226 -18.27 -17.22 3.05
N LEU A 227 -18.45 -16.01 2.52
CA LEU A 227 -17.38 -15.22 1.93
C LEU A 227 -16.52 -14.69 3.08
N PRO A 228 -15.27 -15.14 3.22
CA PRO A 228 -14.44 -14.72 4.33
C PRO A 228 -14.10 -13.23 4.18
N VAL A 229 -14.27 -12.48 5.27
CA VAL A 229 -13.81 -11.09 5.39
C VAL A 229 -12.36 -11.11 5.87
N PRO A 230 -11.46 -10.24 5.35
CA PRO A 230 -10.10 -10.19 5.84
C PRO A 230 -10.05 -9.93 7.35
N LYS A 231 -9.15 -10.63 8.06
CA LYS A 231 -8.84 -10.32 9.46
C LYS A 231 -8.34 -8.86 9.58
N PRO A 232 -8.53 -8.16 10.71
CA PRO A 232 -8.19 -6.73 10.83
C PRO A 232 -6.78 -6.35 10.33
N PRO A 233 -5.69 -7.09 10.64
CA PRO A 233 -4.36 -6.76 10.13
C PRO A 233 -4.25 -6.90 8.60
N THR A 234 -4.99 -7.84 8.01
CA THR A 234 -5.05 -8.02 6.56
C THR A 234 -5.89 -6.93 5.90
N LEU A 235 -7.02 -6.56 6.51
CA LEU A 235 -7.87 -5.47 6.05
C LEU A 235 -7.10 -4.15 6.03
N GLU A 236 -6.41 -3.82 7.13
CA GLU A 236 -5.57 -2.62 7.23
C GLU A 236 -4.47 -2.61 6.16
N ARG A 237 -3.79 -3.74 5.96
CA ARG A 237 -2.77 -3.86 4.90
C ARG A 237 -3.36 -3.59 3.51
N ILE A 238 -4.54 -4.12 3.19
CA ILE A 238 -5.20 -3.89 1.90
C ILE A 238 -5.57 -2.42 1.73
N VAL A 239 -6.17 -1.81 2.75
CA VAL A 239 -6.55 -0.39 2.75
C VAL A 239 -5.31 0.48 2.57
N ARG A 240 -4.26 0.23 3.35
CA ARG A 240 -3.00 0.97 3.30
C ARG A 240 -2.33 0.91 1.92
N ILE A 241 -2.12 -0.29 1.38
CA ILE A 241 -1.48 -0.49 0.07
C ILE A 241 -2.24 0.26 -1.02
N ASN A 242 -3.57 0.15 -1.04
CA ASN A 242 -4.40 0.80 -2.05
C ASN A 242 -4.51 2.32 -1.84
N THR A 243 -4.53 2.81 -0.59
CA THR A 243 -4.42 4.25 -0.33
C THR A 243 -3.12 4.77 -0.95
N ASN A 244 -1.98 4.14 -0.68
CA ASN A 244 -0.68 4.57 -1.19
C ASN A 244 -0.61 4.52 -2.74
N ARG A 245 -1.12 3.45 -3.36
CA ARG A 245 -1.08 3.27 -4.82
C ARG A 245 -1.97 4.23 -5.61
N LEU A 246 -3.08 4.66 -5.04
CA LEU A 246 -4.06 5.49 -5.74
C LEU A 246 -3.85 6.97 -5.47
N ASN A 247 -3.25 7.33 -4.34
CA ASN A 247 -3.25 8.70 -3.85
C ASN A 247 -1.89 9.38 -3.91
N ARG A 248 -1.92 10.70 -3.79
CA ARG A 248 -0.74 11.57 -3.72
C ARG A 248 -0.20 11.73 -2.30
N VAL A 249 -0.87 11.14 -1.32
CA VAL A 249 -0.49 11.13 0.09
C VAL A 249 -0.58 9.70 0.59
N SER A 250 0.26 9.35 1.56
CA SER A 250 0.24 8.02 2.13
C SER A 250 -0.89 7.84 3.15
N TYR A 251 -1.23 6.58 3.41
CA TYR A 251 -2.07 6.15 4.54
C TYR A 251 -1.60 6.74 5.88
N TRP A 252 -0.29 6.72 6.16
CA TRP A 252 0.24 7.22 7.43
C TRP A 252 0.21 8.73 7.51
N TYR A 253 0.38 9.44 6.40
CA TYR A 253 0.18 10.88 6.35
C TYR A 253 -1.25 11.24 6.79
N CYS A 254 -2.26 10.52 6.29
CA CYS A 254 -3.65 10.70 6.72
C CYS A 254 -3.81 10.51 8.23
N LEU A 255 -3.24 9.44 8.79
CA LEU A 255 -3.34 9.17 10.23
C LEU A 255 -2.58 10.19 11.09
N ASP A 256 -1.45 10.69 10.61
CA ASP A 256 -0.69 11.73 11.30
C ASP A 256 -1.38 13.08 11.27
N ALA A 257 -2.11 13.39 10.18
CA ALA A 257 -2.92 14.59 10.11
C ALA A 257 -4.10 14.54 11.10
N ALA A 258 -4.62 13.35 11.42
CA ALA A 258 -5.79 13.19 12.27
C ALA A 258 -5.53 13.37 13.78
N HIS A 259 -6.51 13.95 14.48
CA HIS A 259 -6.55 14.00 15.94
C HIS A 259 -6.79 12.60 16.56
N ALA A 260 -6.61 12.49 17.89
CA ALA A 260 -6.71 11.23 18.63
C ALA A 260 -8.00 10.44 18.39
N LYS A 261 -9.17 11.08 18.56
CA LYS A 261 -10.49 10.44 18.38
C LYS A 261 -10.72 9.89 16.97
N GLN A 262 -10.20 10.55 15.94
CA GLN A 262 -10.35 10.09 14.55
C GLN A 262 -9.48 8.85 14.30
N ARG A 263 -8.27 8.79 14.84
CA ARG A 263 -7.44 7.57 14.79
C ARG A 263 -8.10 6.38 15.49
N GLN A 264 -8.74 6.61 16.64
CA GLN A 264 -9.53 5.58 17.33
C GLN A 264 -10.72 5.12 16.49
N LYS A 265 -11.42 6.04 15.81
CA LYS A 265 -12.52 5.71 14.88
C LYS A 265 -12.04 4.84 13.73
N VAL A 266 -10.91 5.18 13.10
CA VAL A 266 -10.31 4.37 12.02
C VAL A 266 -9.97 2.97 12.55
N ARG A 267 -9.30 2.87 13.70
CA ARG A 267 -8.97 1.58 14.34
C ARG A 267 -10.23 0.77 14.63
N LYS A 268 -11.28 1.39 15.18
CA LYS A 268 -12.55 0.73 15.47
C LYS A 268 -13.15 0.10 14.21
N VAL A 269 -13.25 0.87 13.12
CA VAL A 269 -13.77 0.39 11.83
C VAL A 269 -12.94 -0.78 11.27
N LEU A 270 -11.61 -0.70 11.37
CA LEU A 270 -10.70 -1.78 10.94
C LEU A 270 -10.86 -3.05 11.80
N MET A 271 -11.06 -2.90 13.11
CA MET A 271 -11.20 -4.02 14.06
C MET A 271 -12.58 -4.68 13.98
N GLU A 272 -13.64 -3.91 13.75
CA GLU A 272 -15.01 -4.41 13.61
C GLU A 272 -15.26 -5.10 12.26
N GLY A 273 -14.36 -4.94 11.28
CA GLY A 273 -14.48 -5.57 9.97
C GLY A 273 -15.63 -5.01 9.14
N SER A 274 -15.91 -3.70 9.25
CA SER A 274 -17.04 -3.02 8.59
C SER A 274 -16.97 -2.95 7.05
N GLY A 275 -16.10 -3.74 6.41
CA GLY A 275 -15.89 -3.81 4.96
C GLY A 275 -14.89 -2.77 4.42
N PHE A 276 -14.42 -2.99 3.19
CA PHE A 276 -13.37 -2.17 2.56
C PHE A 276 -13.76 -0.69 2.43
N THR A 277 -14.97 -0.43 1.89
CA THR A 277 -15.49 0.93 1.64
C THR A 277 -15.51 1.76 2.92
N SER A 278 -16.04 1.20 4.01
CA SER A 278 -16.11 1.87 5.32
C SER A 278 -14.72 2.21 5.85
N SER A 279 -13.75 1.30 5.68
CA SER A 279 -12.36 1.54 6.09
C SER A 279 -11.70 2.66 5.28
N PHE A 280 -11.87 2.70 3.96
CA PHE A 280 -11.35 3.80 3.13
C PHE A 280 -11.98 5.15 3.50
N TYR A 281 -13.30 5.22 3.66
CA TYR A 281 -13.96 6.46 4.09
C TYR A 281 -13.47 6.92 5.46
N ALA A 282 -13.25 5.99 6.41
CA ALA A 282 -12.71 6.35 7.72
C ALA A 282 -11.31 6.99 7.61
N VAL A 283 -10.45 6.45 6.73
CA VAL A 283 -9.12 7.02 6.46
C VAL A 283 -9.21 8.35 5.72
N SER A 284 -10.10 8.50 4.73
CA SER A 284 -10.28 9.75 4.00
C SER A 284 -10.73 10.89 4.91
N GLN A 285 -11.64 10.60 5.85
CA GLN A 285 -12.12 11.56 6.86
C GLN A 285 -11.01 12.09 7.79
N SER A 286 -9.85 11.44 7.83
CA SER A 286 -8.70 11.96 8.57
C SER A 286 -8.08 13.22 7.96
N LEU A 287 -8.36 13.52 6.68
CA LEU A 287 -7.89 14.74 6.00
C LEU A 287 -8.85 15.93 6.18
N ASP A 288 -10.07 15.68 6.65
CA ASP A 288 -11.10 16.71 6.88
C ASP A 288 -10.60 17.75 7.88
N ALA A 289 -10.90 19.03 7.62
CA ALA A 289 -10.45 20.14 8.48
C ALA A 289 -10.85 19.96 9.96
N GLN A 290 -12.03 19.40 10.24
CA GLN A 290 -12.51 19.13 11.60
C GLN A 290 -11.76 17.98 12.28
N SER A 291 -11.20 17.07 11.50
CA SER A 291 -10.46 15.90 11.96
C SER A 291 -8.98 16.18 12.14
N ARG A 292 -8.47 17.31 11.63
CA ARG A 292 -7.05 17.66 11.68
C ARG A 292 -6.62 17.95 13.12
N ARG A 293 -5.49 17.37 13.52
CA ARG A 293 -4.87 17.65 14.82
C ARG A 293 -4.40 19.10 14.89
N GLN A 294 -4.35 19.63 16.10
CA GLN A 294 -3.73 20.92 16.37
C GLN A 294 -2.26 20.70 16.80
N GLY A 295 -1.37 21.61 16.40
CA GLY A 295 0.04 21.56 16.78
C GLY A 295 0.98 21.01 15.70
N ARG A 296 2.23 20.71 16.10
CA ARG A 296 3.30 20.32 15.17
C ARG A 296 2.94 19.04 14.43
N PRO A 297 3.31 18.86 13.14
CA PRO A 297 3.12 17.62 12.39
C PRO A 297 4.04 16.49 12.87
N GLY A 298 3.79 15.26 12.40
CA GLY A 298 4.65 14.11 12.71
C GLY A 298 6.04 14.31 12.12
N ASN A 299 7.06 13.73 12.76
CA ASN A 299 8.41 13.76 12.20
C ASN A 299 8.47 12.88 10.94
N PRO A 300 8.83 13.43 9.76
CA PRO A 300 8.97 12.63 8.56
C PRO A 300 10.17 11.68 8.65
N ASN A 301 10.21 10.73 7.74
CA ASN A 301 11.43 9.99 7.44
C ASN A 301 12.44 10.93 6.75
N THR A 302 13.72 10.58 6.79
CA THR A 302 14.77 11.41 6.18
C THR A 302 15.47 10.62 5.08
N LEU A 303 15.53 11.20 3.88
CA LEU A 303 16.43 10.78 2.82
C LEU A 303 17.61 11.76 2.79
N THR A 304 18.81 11.28 3.15
CA THR A 304 20.04 12.08 3.07
C THR A 304 20.76 11.78 1.77
N LEU A 305 20.83 12.76 0.88
CA LEU A 305 21.62 12.69 -0.35
C LEU A 305 22.99 13.30 -0.07
N VAL A 306 24.06 12.52 -0.22
CA VAL A 306 25.44 12.98 -0.07
C VAL A 306 26.12 13.07 -1.44
N THR A 307 26.47 14.28 -1.88
CA THR A 307 27.22 14.50 -3.13
C THR A 307 28.71 14.68 -2.84
N LEU A 308 29.54 13.79 -3.39
CA LEU A 308 30.99 13.76 -3.22
C LEU A 308 31.69 14.50 -4.36
N GLY A 309 32.43 15.55 -4.00
CA GLY A 309 33.22 16.42 -4.88
C GLY A 309 32.41 17.51 -5.61
N SER A 310 31.15 17.73 -5.21
CA SER A 310 30.28 18.75 -5.82
C SER A 310 30.49 20.11 -5.16
N GLU A 311 30.56 21.16 -5.98
CA GLU A 311 30.63 22.54 -5.50
C GLU A 311 29.28 23.02 -4.98
N PHE A 312 29.27 23.83 -3.91
CA PHE A 312 28.01 24.27 -3.29
C PHE A 312 27.20 25.18 -4.20
N ALA A 313 27.89 26.04 -4.96
CA ALA A 313 27.24 26.91 -5.94
C ALA A 313 26.45 26.12 -6.99
N GLU A 314 26.96 24.95 -7.40
CA GLU A 314 26.24 24.07 -8.33
C GLU A 314 24.97 23.48 -7.69
N VAL A 315 25.04 23.08 -6.42
CA VAL A 315 23.88 22.55 -5.68
C VAL A 315 22.83 23.65 -5.47
N GLU A 316 23.23 24.84 -5.05
CA GLU A 316 22.33 25.99 -4.90
C GLU A 316 21.67 26.36 -6.23
N THR A 317 22.46 26.44 -7.30
CA THR A 317 21.94 26.68 -8.65
C THR A 317 20.94 25.59 -9.04
N PHE A 318 21.25 24.31 -8.80
CA PHE A 318 20.36 23.20 -9.12
C PHE A 318 19.02 23.27 -8.37
N LEU A 319 19.04 23.63 -7.08
CA LEU A 319 17.85 23.81 -6.25
C LEU A 319 17.03 25.02 -6.71
N ASN A 320 17.69 26.16 -6.95
CA ASN A 320 17.05 27.41 -7.40
C ASN A 320 16.42 27.27 -8.79
N ASP A 321 17.13 26.65 -9.74
CA ASP A 321 16.64 26.37 -11.11
C ASP A 321 15.37 25.50 -11.13
N ARG A 322 15.09 24.80 -10.03
CA ARG A 322 13.94 23.92 -9.86
C ARG A 322 12.93 24.47 -8.86
N GLU A 323 13.13 25.69 -8.39
CA GLU A 323 12.29 26.35 -7.39
C GLU A 323 12.12 25.50 -6.12
N ILE A 324 13.15 24.77 -5.72
CA ILE A 324 13.14 23.95 -4.50
C ILE A 324 13.52 24.84 -3.32
N GLU A 325 12.56 25.09 -2.43
CA GLU A 325 12.80 25.86 -1.21
C GLU A 325 13.57 25.00 -0.20
N ALA A 326 14.85 25.35 -0.03
CA ALA A 326 15.74 24.71 0.91
C ALA A 326 16.04 25.66 2.08
N GLU A 327 15.91 25.16 3.30
CA GLU A 327 16.47 25.83 4.48
C GLU A 327 17.98 25.53 4.50
N PRO A 328 18.87 26.55 4.42
CA PRO A 328 20.31 26.32 4.52
C PRO A 328 20.64 25.70 5.88
N GLY A 329 21.24 24.51 5.80
CA GLY A 329 21.54 23.59 6.89
C GLY A 329 22.86 23.86 7.60
N TYR A 330 23.31 25.12 7.59
CA TYR A 330 24.25 25.73 8.54
C TYR A 330 25.69 26.02 8.06
N ALA A 331 25.89 27.25 7.58
CA ALA A 331 27.05 28.15 7.69
C ALA A 331 26.69 29.40 6.85
N ASP A 332 27.08 30.62 7.26
CA ASP A 332 26.81 31.81 6.44
C ASP A 332 27.68 31.83 5.16
N THR A 333 28.79 31.08 5.15
CA THR A 333 29.74 30.92 4.02
C THR A 333 30.47 29.56 4.09
N PRO A 334 29.85 28.44 3.68
CA PRO A 334 30.50 27.12 3.71
C PRO A 334 31.68 27.03 2.74
N ARG A 335 32.79 26.40 3.15
CA ARG A 335 34.01 26.20 2.31
C ARG A 335 34.18 24.78 1.81
N HIS A 336 33.91 23.77 2.64
CA HIS A 336 34.12 22.34 2.33
C HIS A 336 32.90 21.45 2.59
N LEU A 337 31.95 21.92 3.40
CA LEU A 337 30.71 21.23 3.74
C LEU A 337 29.46 22.10 3.53
N GLY A 338 28.63 21.75 2.56
CA GLY A 338 27.32 22.37 2.30
C GLY A 338 26.16 21.49 2.76
N VAL A 339 25.10 22.08 3.32
CA VAL A 339 23.94 21.33 3.83
C VAL A 339 22.65 22.07 3.53
N TRP A 340 21.62 21.35 3.09
CA TRP A 340 20.29 21.87 2.82
C TRP A 340 19.22 20.94 3.38
N GLU A 341 18.27 21.48 4.13
CA GLU A 341 17.06 20.77 4.56
C GLU A 341 15.88 21.18 3.67
N VAL A 342 15.26 20.19 3.02
CA VAL A 342 14.13 20.42 2.11
C VAL A 342 12.92 19.65 2.62
N ARG A 343 11.99 20.39 3.21
CA ARG A 343 10.71 19.86 3.72
C ARG A 343 9.55 20.06 2.75
N GLY A 344 9.67 21.05 1.88
CA GLY A 344 8.70 21.34 0.82
C GLY A 344 8.76 20.34 -0.33
N PRO A 345 8.01 20.60 -1.41
CA PRO A 345 8.00 19.73 -2.58
C PRO A 345 9.39 19.65 -3.21
N TRP A 346 10.07 18.52 -3.05
CA TRP A 346 11.41 18.26 -3.56
C TRP A 346 11.38 17.18 -4.65
N ALA A 347 10.76 16.03 -4.39
CA ALA A 347 10.73 14.90 -5.30
C ALA A 347 9.93 15.24 -6.56
N SER A 348 8.81 15.92 -6.37
CA SER A 348 7.94 16.38 -7.43
C SER A 348 8.63 17.44 -8.26
N LYS A 349 9.52 18.27 -7.68
CA LYS A 349 10.23 19.36 -8.39
C LYS A 349 11.55 18.94 -9.04
N VAL A 350 12.19 17.88 -8.57
CA VAL A 350 13.57 17.55 -8.99
C VAL A 350 13.71 17.12 -10.44
N VAL A 351 12.68 16.46 -10.97
CA VAL A 351 12.59 15.97 -12.35
C VAL A 351 11.94 17.06 -13.22
N ARG A 352 12.39 17.35 -14.44
CA ARG A 352 11.73 18.38 -15.29
C ARG A 352 10.59 17.79 -16.12
N GLN A 353 10.81 16.63 -16.73
CA GLN A 353 9.79 15.94 -17.56
C GLN A 353 9.03 14.91 -16.72
N ARG A 354 7.77 15.19 -16.38
CA ARG A 354 7.01 14.34 -15.45
C ARG A 354 5.70 13.91 -16.10
N ASP A 355 5.41 12.62 -16.08
CA ASP A 355 4.06 12.14 -16.31
C ASP A 355 3.20 12.27 -15.03
N ARG A 356 1.91 11.99 -15.16
CA ARG A 356 0.95 12.11 -14.05
C ARG A 356 1.20 11.09 -12.94
N ASP A 357 1.61 9.86 -13.27
CA ASP A 357 1.84 8.82 -12.26
C ASP A 357 3.11 9.13 -11.46
N PHE A 358 4.18 9.58 -12.12
CA PHE A 358 5.38 10.07 -11.44
C PHE A 358 5.06 11.21 -10.48
N LEU A 359 4.27 12.20 -10.89
CA LEU A 359 3.86 13.31 -10.01
C LEU A 359 3.09 12.82 -8.78
N ARG A 360 2.19 11.86 -8.95
CA ARG A 360 1.46 11.23 -7.83
C ARG A 360 2.44 10.55 -6.87
N ARG A 361 3.32 9.69 -7.40
CA ARG A 361 4.34 8.95 -6.65
C ARG A 361 5.29 9.85 -5.88
N ALA A 362 5.73 10.93 -6.52
CA ALA A 362 6.64 11.90 -5.94
C ALA A 362 5.98 12.66 -4.78
N ARG A 363 4.72 13.09 -4.93
CA ARG A 363 3.96 13.72 -3.84
C ARG A 363 3.70 12.76 -2.68
N MET A 364 3.42 11.48 -2.99
CA MET A 364 3.26 10.47 -1.95
C MET A 364 4.57 10.28 -1.17
N LEU A 365 5.73 10.29 -1.86
CA LEU A 365 7.03 10.26 -1.20
C LEU A 365 7.26 11.49 -0.31
N GLU A 366 6.95 12.69 -0.79
CA GLU A 366 7.05 13.95 -0.02
C GLU A 366 6.16 13.95 1.23
N SER A 367 5.02 13.26 1.20
CA SER A 367 4.16 13.11 2.39
C SER A 367 4.82 12.27 3.52
N GLU A 368 5.86 11.51 3.19
CA GLU A 368 6.55 10.58 4.09
C GLU A 368 8.00 10.95 4.38
N PHE A 369 8.69 11.58 3.43
CA PHE A 369 10.12 11.83 3.45
C PHE A 369 10.44 13.30 3.22
N MET A 370 11.29 13.85 4.09
CA MET A 370 12.06 15.06 3.78
C MET A 370 13.40 14.69 3.13
N LEU A 371 13.92 15.60 2.29
CA LEU A 371 15.26 15.50 1.74
C LEU A 371 16.22 16.32 2.60
N ARG A 372 17.36 15.72 2.94
CA ARG A 372 18.54 16.41 3.47
C ARG A 372 19.65 16.26 2.45
N TRP A 373 20.14 17.35 1.88
CA TRP A 373 21.26 17.31 0.95
C TRP A 373 22.53 17.71 1.69
N VAL A 374 23.56 16.87 1.62
CA VAL A 374 24.91 17.15 2.12
C VAL A 374 25.86 17.16 0.93
N SER A 375 26.50 18.29 0.63
CA SER A 375 27.52 18.37 -0.41
C SER A 375 28.89 18.46 0.23
N LEU A 376 29.79 17.60 -0.20
CA LEU A 376 31.18 17.56 0.20
C LEU A 376 32.01 17.98 -1.00
N ASP A 377 32.86 18.99 -0.84
CA ASP A 377 33.86 19.30 -1.87
C ASP A 377 34.96 18.22 -1.91
N MET A 378 36.02 18.45 -2.67
CA MET A 378 37.12 17.46 -2.75
C MET A 378 37.94 17.35 -1.47
N ALA A 379 38.07 18.40 -0.66
CA ALA A 379 38.77 18.33 0.62
C ALA A 379 37.97 17.52 1.66
N ALA A 380 36.67 17.77 1.76
CA ALA A 380 35.75 17.00 2.61
C ALA A 380 35.63 15.55 2.13
N THR A 381 35.57 15.34 0.81
CA THR A 381 35.61 13.99 0.22
C THR A 381 36.91 13.29 0.60
N TYR A 382 38.07 13.94 0.43
CA TYR A 382 39.37 13.38 0.83
C TYR A 382 39.37 12.96 2.30
N ALA A 383 38.91 13.83 3.20
CA ALA A 383 38.80 13.53 4.63
C ALA A 383 37.92 12.30 4.89
N LEU A 384 36.74 12.22 4.26
CA LEU A 384 35.83 11.09 4.39
C LEU A 384 36.43 9.78 3.86
N LEU A 385 37.37 9.83 2.92
CA LEU A 385 37.99 8.63 2.35
C LEU A 385 39.22 8.14 3.11
N GLN A 386 39.77 8.95 4.02
CA GLN A 386 40.89 8.52 4.84
C GLN A 386 40.51 7.38 5.80
N PRO A 387 41.49 6.56 6.22
CA PRO A 387 41.26 5.60 7.31
C PRO A 387 40.87 6.32 8.61
N PRO A 388 39.93 5.77 9.39
CA PRO A 388 39.51 6.39 10.65
C PRO A 388 40.67 6.43 11.65
N THR A 389 40.93 7.61 12.22
CA THR A 389 41.89 7.82 13.30
C THR A 389 41.27 8.72 14.38
N PRO A 390 41.63 8.56 15.67
CA PRO A 390 41.03 9.36 16.73
C PRO A 390 41.18 10.87 16.46
N GLY A 391 40.05 11.58 16.39
CA GLY A 391 40.04 13.03 16.13
C GLY A 391 40.22 13.41 14.66
N ASP A 392 40.09 12.49 13.70
CA ASP A 392 40.11 12.84 12.29
C ASP A 392 38.81 13.54 11.84
N PRO A 393 38.87 14.48 10.87
CA PRO A 393 37.67 15.17 10.38
C PRO A 393 36.65 14.26 9.68
N GLY A 394 37.08 13.15 9.08
CA GLY A 394 36.20 12.22 8.37
C GLY A 394 35.25 11.46 9.31
N GLU A 395 35.66 11.17 10.55
CA GLU A 395 34.76 10.62 11.57
C GLU A 395 33.67 11.64 11.95
N GLY A 396 34.03 12.91 12.12
CA GLY A 396 33.08 14.00 12.36
C GLY A 396 32.09 14.17 11.21
N LEU A 397 32.56 14.11 9.96
CA LEU A 397 31.71 14.13 8.76
C LEU A 397 30.72 12.96 8.76
N MET A 398 31.18 11.74 9.05
CA MET A 398 30.31 10.58 9.10
C MET A 398 29.23 10.75 10.15
N GLN A 399 29.58 11.10 11.39
CA GLN A 399 28.62 11.32 12.47
C GLN A 399 27.60 12.42 12.12
N PHE A 400 28.04 13.47 11.43
CA PHE A 400 27.18 14.54 10.96
C PHE A 400 26.21 14.09 9.85
N ILE A 401 26.67 13.26 8.90
CA ILE A 401 25.84 12.67 7.84
C ILE A 401 24.77 11.74 8.44
N LEU A 402 25.14 10.92 9.42
CA LEU A 402 24.24 9.98 10.08
C LEU A 402 23.21 10.64 11.00
N ARG A 403 23.35 11.94 11.28
CA ARG A 403 22.43 12.66 12.14
C ARG A 403 21.05 12.79 11.49
N ARG A 404 20.02 12.40 12.22
CA ARG A 404 18.62 12.55 11.79
C ARG A 404 18.04 13.90 12.26
N PRO A 405 17.66 14.80 11.33
CA PRO A 405 16.93 16.00 11.70
C PRO A 405 15.51 15.66 12.17
N SER A 406 14.99 16.44 13.12
CA SER A 406 13.63 16.30 13.66
C SER A 406 12.95 17.67 13.68
N ILE A 407 11.66 17.70 13.35
CA ILE A 407 10.84 18.92 13.43
C ILE A 407 10.73 19.37 14.89
N ALA A 408 10.78 18.42 15.83
CA ALA A 408 10.76 18.68 17.26
C ALA A 408 12.11 19.13 17.83
N THR A 409 13.22 19.12 17.05
CA THR A 409 14.53 19.55 17.55
C THR A 409 14.47 21.01 18.04
N PRO A 410 14.87 21.28 19.30
CA PRO A 410 14.92 22.64 19.85
C PRO A 410 15.84 23.57 19.06
N THR A 411 15.54 24.86 19.05
CA THR A 411 16.36 25.89 18.36
C THR A 411 17.80 25.88 18.85
N GLU A 412 18.03 25.79 20.17
CA GLU A 412 19.37 25.72 20.77
C GLU A 412 20.18 24.52 20.26
N THR A 413 19.53 23.36 20.08
CA THR A 413 20.18 22.17 19.53
C THR A 413 20.53 22.35 18.06
N ARG A 414 19.66 23.01 17.29
CA ARG A 414 19.95 23.38 15.89
C ARG A 414 21.12 24.35 15.81
N GLU A 415 21.18 25.35 16.70
CA GLU A 415 22.30 26.29 16.83
C GLU A 415 23.62 25.59 17.15
N ALA A 416 23.61 24.64 18.09
CA ALA A 416 24.78 23.81 18.39
C ALA A 416 25.24 22.99 17.17
N TRP A 417 24.32 22.43 16.40
CA TRP A 417 24.65 21.72 15.16
C TRP A 417 25.25 22.65 14.10
N ARG A 418 24.82 23.92 14.05
CA ARG A 418 25.44 24.93 13.17
C ARG A 418 26.89 25.13 13.53
N LEU A 419 27.15 25.36 14.82
CA LEU A 419 28.49 25.60 15.34
C LEU A 419 29.41 24.41 15.10
N GLU A 420 28.90 23.19 15.28
CA GLU A 420 29.63 21.96 14.98
C GLU A 420 29.99 21.84 13.49
N CYS A 421 29.04 22.16 12.60
CA CYS A 421 29.27 22.21 11.15
C CYS A 421 30.40 23.19 10.79
N THR A 422 30.32 24.44 11.29
CA THR A 422 31.37 25.45 11.09
C THR A 422 32.73 25.02 11.64
N THR A 423 32.74 24.36 12.80
CA THR A 423 33.96 23.82 13.41
C THR A 423 34.57 22.71 12.55
N LEU A 424 33.72 21.84 12.00
CA LEU A 424 34.14 20.77 11.11
C LEU A 424 34.70 21.33 9.80
N ASP A 425 34.03 22.33 9.21
CA ASP A 425 34.47 23.02 8.00
C ASP A 425 35.86 23.67 8.18
N THR A 426 36.09 24.31 9.34
CA THR A 426 37.40 24.89 9.70
C THR A 426 38.51 23.83 9.82
N ARG A 427 38.17 22.64 10.35
CA ARG A 427 39.12 21.51 10.45
C ARG A 427 39.46 20.95 9.07
N LEU A 428 38.52 20.96 8.14
CA LEU A 428 38.73 20.54 6.75
C LEU A 428 39.63 21.53 5.99
N ASP A 429 39.44 22.83 6.22
CA ASP A 429 40.31 23.90 5.67
C ASP A 429 41.76 23.71 6.13
N THR A 430 41.96 23.39 7.42
CA THR A 430 43.28 23.06 7.97
C THR A 430 43.90 21.82 7.31
N LEU A 431 43.11 20.77 7.07
CA LEU A 431 43.56 19.55 6.40
C LEU A 431 44.00 19.82 4.95
N LEU A 432 43.26 20.67 4.23
CA LEU A 432 43.60 21.05 2.86
C LEU A 432 44.96 21.76 2.79
N HIS A 433 45.24 22.64 3.76
CA HIS A 433 46.54 23.31 3.85
C HIS A 433 47.71 22.35 4.12
N THR A 434 47.49 21.23 4.80
CA THR A 434 48.56 20.26 5.08
C THR A 434 48.68 19.13 4.04
N SER A 435 47.66 18.96 3.18
CA SER A 435 47.52 17.78 2.31
C SER A 435 47.15 18.16 0.87
N THR A 436 47.51 19.37 0.43
CA THR A 436 47.09 19.94 -0.85
C THR A 436 47.39 19.03 -2.05
N GLU A 437 48.62 18.51 -2.14
CA GLU A 437 49.03 17.61 -3.23
C GLU A 437 48.21 16.31 -3.27
N GLU A 438 47.84 15.77 -2.11
CA GLU A 438 47.05 14.54 -2.00
C GLU A 438 45.58 14.77 -2.40
N VAL A 439 45.02 15.91 -2.04
CA VAL A 439 43.66 16.32 -2.43
C VAL A 439 43.58 16.60 -3.93
N GLU A 440 44.58 17.28 -4.50
CA GLU A 440 44.66 17.52 -5.95
C GLU A 440 44.76 16.20 -6.71
N LYS A 441 45.64 15.29 -6.26
CA LYS A 441 45.76 13.95 -6.84
C LYS A 441 44.44 13.17 -6.76
N LEU A 442 43.77 13.19 -5.60
CA LEU A 442 42.47 12.55 -5.45
C LEU A 442 41.46 13.16 -6.43
N THR A 443 41.47 14.48 -6.61
CA THR A 443 40.56 15.19 -7.52
C THR A 443 40.75 14.74 -8.96
N GLU A 444 41.99 14.64 -9.44
CA GLU A 444 42.31 14.13 -10.77
C GLU A 444 41.89 12.68 -10.94
N ASP A 445 42.20 11.82 -9.95
CA ASP A 445 41.85 10.41 -9.96
C ASP A 445 40.32 10.21 -9.95
N PHE A 446 39.60 10.95 -9.11
CA PHE A 446 38.13 10.94 -9.07
C PHE A 446 37.56 11.34 -10.41
N LYS A 447 38.02 12.46 -11.00
CA LYS A 447 37.56 12.89 -12.32
C LYS A 447 37.79 11.81 -13.38
N ARG A 448 39.00 11.21 -13.43
CA ARG A 448 39.39 10.17 -14.39
C ARG A 448 38.57 8.88 -14.27
N LEU A 449 38.20 8.47 -13.06
CA LEU A 449 37.49 7.20 -12.82
C LEU A 449 36.05 7.19 -13.36
N GLY A 450 35.42 8.34 -13.56
CA GLY A 450 34.05 8.43 -14.07
C GLY A 450 33.06 7.59 -13.24
N GLN A 451 32.36 6.65 -13.89
CA GLN A 451 31.42 5.75 -13.20
C GLN A 451 32.09 4.78 -12.21
N ARG A 452 33.42 4.57 -12.30
CA ARG A 452 34.15 3.64 -11.41
C ARG A 452 34.53 4.26 -10.06
N ARG A 453 34.14 5.51 -9.77
CA ARG A 453 34.40 6.19 -8.48
C ARG A 453 33.88 5.41 -7.26
N SER A 454 32.79 4.66 -7.41
CA SER A 454 32.23 3.81 -6.35
C SER A 454 33.22 2.79 -5.80
N THR A 455 34.14 2.31 -6.64
CA THR A 455 35.21 1.38 -6.22
C THR A 455 36.18 2.00 -5.22
N VAL A 456 36.22 3.34 -5.13
CA VAL A 456 37.07 4.09 -4.20
C VAL A 456 36.28 4.50 -2.96
N TYR A 457 35.10 5.11 -3.12
CA TYR A 457 34.40 5.67 -1.97
C TYR A 457 33.61 4.64 -1.15
N GLU A 458 33.00 3.63 -1.77
CA GLU A 458 32.18 2.67 -1.03
C GLU A 458 32.98 1.88 0.02
N PRO A 459 34.20 1.35 -0.27
CA PRO A 459 34.99 0.66 0.72
C PRO A 459 35.38 1.56 1.90
N ALA A 460 35.78 2.80 1.65
CA ALA A 460 36.19 3.74 2.68
C ALA A 460 35.02 4.14 3.59
N ILE A 461 33.87 4.47 3.00
CA ILE A 461 32.64 4.78 3.74
C ILE A 461 32.19 3.57 4.56
N ARG A 462 32.28 2.36 4.01
CA ARG A 462 31.94 1.13 4.74
C ARG A 462 32.84 0.92 5.95
N VAL A 463 34.13 1.23 5.86
CA VAL A 463 35.05 1.16 7.00
C VAL A 463 34.65 2.18 8.07
N ARG A 464 34.33 3.42 7.67
CA ARG A 464 33.96 4.52 8.59
C ARG A 464 32.60 4.35 9.25
N ALA A 465 31.60 3.85 8.52
CA ALA A 465 30.30 3.48 9.09
C ALA A 465 30.40 2.31 10.10
N GLY A 466 31.60 1.78 10.31
CA GLY A 466 31.89 0.56 11.04
C GLY A 466 31.47 -0.67 10.24
N LEU A 467 31.96 -1.86 10.65
CA LEU A 467 31.50 -3.17 10.17
C LEU A 467 30.03 -3.48 10.53
N THR A 468 29.20 -2.46 10.71
CA THR A 468 27.78 -2.61 11.02
C THR A 468 27.03 -3.08 9.77
N SER A 469 26.11 -4.01 9.98
CA SER A 469 25.32 -4.76 9.00
C SER A 469 24.41 -3.94 8.07
N ASN A 470 24.64 -2.64 7.91
CA ASN A 470 23.65 -1.68 7.40
C ASN A 470 24.04 -1.01 6.07
N PHE A 471 25.27 -1.21 5.58
CA PHE A 471 25.69 -0.74 4.25
C PHE A 471 25.17 -1.66 3.13
N GLY A 472 24.50 -1.11 2.12
CA GLY A 472 23.94 -1.85 0.99
C GLY A 472 22.88 -2.90 1.38
N ARG A 473 22.36 -2.80 2.60
CA ARG A 473 21.29 -3.66 3.13
C ARG A 473 19.93 -3.06 2.79
N GLY A 474 18.97 -3.91 2.46
CA GLY A 474 17.59 -3.44 2.27
C GLY A 474 16.81 -3.33 3.58
N PHE A 475 15.79 -2.48 3.59
CA PHE A 475 14.91 -2.33 4.74
C PHE A 475 14.24 -3.67 5.11
N ALA A 476 13.97 -3.88 6.39
CA ALA A 476 13.33 -5.11 6.86
C ALA A 476 11.95 -5.33 6.21
N ALA A 477 11.19 -4.25 6.05
CA ALA A 477 9.89 -4.24 5.38
C ALA A 477 9.98 -4.43 3.85
N TYR A 478 11.08 -4.02 3.23
CA TYR A 478 11.23 -4.02 1.77
C TYR A 478 12.69 -4.21 1.34
N LYS A 479 13.11 -5.48 1.27
CA LYS A 479 14.51 -5.87 1.07
C LYS A 479 15.11 -5.49 -0.30
N SER A 480 14.28 -5.21 -1.30
CA SER A 480 14.72 -4.86 -2.66
C SER A 480 15.22 -3.41 -2.77
N LEU A 481 14.70 -2.49 -1.95
CA LEU A 481 15.25 -1.15 -1.82
C LEU A 481 16.50 -1.23 -0.96
N LYS A 482 17.66 -0.96 -1.55
CA LYS A 482 18.97 -0.96 -0.87
C LYS A 482 19.56 0.45 -0.93
N PRO A 483 19.30 1.29 0.09
CA PRO A 483 20.07 2.50 0.28
C PRO A 483 21.54 2.15 0.48
N ASP A 484 22.45 3.07 0.19
CA ASP A 484 23.87 2.86 0.48
C ASP A 484 24.09 2.64 1.96
N LEU A 485 23.37 3.40 2.81
CA LEU A 485 23.38 3.18 4.25
C LEU A 485 22.00 3.44 4.87
N ILE A 486 21.67 2.61 5.84
CA ILE A 486 20.55 2.84 6.75
C ILE A 486 21.12 3.35 8.09
N ALA A 487 20.84 4.60 8.44
CA ALA A 487 21.31 5.20 9.67
C ALA A 487 20.48 4.69 10.86
N MET A 488 21.15 4.22 11.91
CA MET A 488 20.50 3.69 13.11
C MET A 488 20.80 4.58 14.32
N ASP A 489 19.80 4.92 15.14
CA ASP A 489 20.07 5.55 16.43
C ASP A 489 20.35 4.48 17.50
N ALA A 490 21.09 4.86 18.55
CA ALA A 490 21.36 4.00 19.69
C ALA A 490 20.11 3.84 20.60
N GLY A 491 19.57 2.63 20.74
CA GLY A 491 18.54 2.25 21.75
C GLY A 491 17.28 1.55 21.18
N PRO A 492 16.40 0.90 21.99
CA PRO A 492 15.21 0.18 21.51
C PRO A 492 13.89 1.01 21.58
N PRO A 493 12.92 0.84 20.64
CA PRO A 493 13.10 0.13 19.38
C PRO A 493 14.16 0.85 18.55
N LYS A 494 15.08 0.03 18.03
CA LYS A 494 16.28 0.39 17.27
C LYS A 494 15.88 1.25 16.08
N TYR A 495 15.94 2.56 16.28
CA TYR A 495 15.82 3.55 15.23
C TYR A 495 16.71 3.14 14.06
N GLY A 496 16.18 3.22 12.84
CA GLY A 496 16.90 3.02 11.59
C GLY A 496 16.27 2.00 10.65
N GLU A 497 15.56 0.98 11.14
CA GLU A 497 14.74 0.16 10.24
C GLU A 497 13.41 0.85 9.98
N TYR A 498 13.10 1.15 8.72
CA TYR A 498 11.72 1.47 8.33
C TYR A 498 10.85 0.25 8.64
N THR A 499 10.01 0.36 9.68
CA THR A 499 9.07 -0.67 10.12
C THR A 499 7.66 -0.29 9.68
N VAL A 500 6.92 -1.29 9.18
CA VAL A 500 5.52 -1.11 8.81
C VAL A 500 4.68 -1.03 10.09
N CYS A 501 4.06 0.12 10.29
CA CYS A 501 3.18 0.41 11.42
C CYS A 501 1.73 0.02 11.13
N ALA A 502 1.04 -0.59 12.11
CA ALA A 502 -0.36 -1.00 11.99
C ALA A 502 -1.18 -0.53 13.20
N LEU A 503 -2.23 0.26 12.96
CA LEU A 503 -3.23 0.64 13.98
C LEU A 503 -3.83 -0.58 14.67
N THR A 504 -4.05 -1.66 13.91
CA THR A 504 -4.61 -2.91 14.42
C THR A 504 -3.65 -3.70 15.31
N SER A 505 -2.34 -3.38 15.31
CA SER A 505 -1.36 -3.98 16.22
C SER A 505 -1.25 -3.30 17.58
N ALA A 506 -1.83 -2.10 17.75
CA ALA A 506 -1.88 -1.45 19.04
C ALA A 506 -2.70 -2.31 20.02
N PRO A 507 -2.22 -2.60 21.25
CA PRO A 507 -3.01 -3.30 22.25
C PRO A 507 -4.37 -2.60 22.50
N PRO A 508 -5.41 -3.36 22.89
CA PRO A 508 -6.66 -2.76 23.38
C PRO A 508 -6.32 -1.76 24.50
N GLU A 509 -6.97 -0.60 24.51
CA GLU A 509 -6.70 0.42 25.53
C GLU A 509 -7.05 -0.14 26.91
N ASP A 510 -6.10 -0.14 27.85
CA ASP A 510 -6.40 -0.42 29.25
C ASP A 510 -7.31 0.70 29.76
N ALA A 511 -8.42 0.32 30.40
CA ALA A 511 -9.46 1.23 30.86
C ALA A 511 -9.01 2.24 31.94
N GLU A 512 -7.74 2.25 32.34
CA GLU A 512 -7.20 3.07 33.43
C GLU A 512 -6.87 4.52 33.01
N ASP A 513 -6.59 4.79 31.72
CA ASP A 513 -6.30 6.16 31.24
C ASP A 513 -7.57 7.05 31.16
N LEU A 514 -8.76 6.49 31.36
CA LEU A 514 -10.02 7.22 31.46
C LEU A 514 -10.35 7.69 32.90
N ALA A 515 -9.60 7.23 33.91
CA ALA A 515 -9.85 7.54 35.33
C ALA A 515 -9.04 8.74 35.89
N GLY A 516 -8.15 9.32 35.09
CA GLY A 516 -7.24 10.40 35.52
C GLY A 516 -7.72 11.84 35.27
N ALA A 517 -8.97 12.07 34.87
CA ALA A 517 -9.50 13.43 34.76
C ALA A 517 -9.90 13.93 36.17
N PRO A 518 -9.29 15.00 36.72
CA PRO A 518 -9.74 15.57 37.98
C PRO A 518 -11.16 16.12 37.79
N THR A 519 -12.12 15.50 38.47
CA THR A 519 -13.50 15.95 38.60
C THR A 519 -13.57 17.21 39.48
N SER A 520 -13.08 18.34 38.97
CA SER A 520 -13.38 19.69 39.46
C SER A 520 -12.59 20.72 38.65
N ALA A 521 -13.09 21.13 37.48
CA ALA A 521 -12.63 22.35 36.82
C ALA A 521 -13.85 23.12 36.32
N SER A 522 -13.86 24.41 36.61
CA SER A 522 -14.95 25.36 36.39
C SER A 522 -15.20 25.58 34.90
N PRO A 523 -16.41 26.01 34.47
CA PRO A 523 -16.76 26.19 33.05
C PRO A 523 -15.97 27.28 32.32
N GLU A 524 -15.09 28.03 32.99
CA GLU A 524 -14.34 29.15 32.41
C GLU A 524 -12.93 28.78 31.93
N ASP A 525 -12.44 27.55 32.18
CA ASP A 525 -11.13 27.05 31.70
C ASP A 525 -11.22 26.29 30.35
N ALA A 526 -12.34 26.42 29.62
CA ALA A 526 -12.63 25.65 28.40
C ALA A 526 -12.04 26.24 27.10
N GLU A 527 -11.04 27.13 27.17
CA GLU A 527 -10.21 27.56 26.03
C GLU A 527 -8.81 26.93 26.14
N GLY A 528 -8.75 25.62 25.93
CA GLY A 528 -7.49 24.88 26.06
C GLY A 528 -7.65 23.36 26.09
N LEU A 529 -8.63 22.81 25.39
CA LEU A 529 -8.78 21.36 25.23
C LEU A 529 -7.71 20.84 24.25
N ALA A 530 -6.48 20.81 24.77
CA ALA A 530 -5.38 20.04 24.24
C ALA A 530 -5.82 18.58 24.07
N ASP A 531 -5.37 17.98 22.96
CA ASP A 531 -5.50 16.56 22.62
C ASP A 531 -5.57 15.67 23.87
N ALA A 532 -6.73 15.01 24.08
CA ALA A 532 -6.77 13.83 24.93
C ALA A 532 -5.63 12.89 24.48
N PRO A 533 -4.77 12.42 25.38
CA PRO A 533 -3.62 11.62 24.97
C PRO A 533 -4.15 10.39 24.26
N THR A 534 -3.81 10.22 22.98
CA THR A 534 -3.81 8.88 22.39
C THR A 534 -2.97 8.01 23.31
N SER A 535 -3.50 6.84 23.69
CA SER A 535 -2.77 5.82 24.44
C SER A 535 -1.36 5.67 23.88
N ALA A 536 -0.35 5.58 24.76
CA ALA A 536 1.05 5.46 24.35
C ALA A 536 1.25 4.34 23.31
N SER A 537 0.45 3.28 23.43
CA SER A 537 0.37 2.16 22.49
C SER A 537 0.02 2.56 21.05
N LEU A 538 -0.91 3.49 20.82
CA LEU A 538 -1.24 3.98 19.48
C LEU A 538 -0.13 4.85 18.89
N LYS A 539 0.51 5.67 19.71
CA LYS A 539 1.66 6.50 19.28
C LYS A 539 2.82 5.62 18.85
N ASP A 540 3.13 4.59 19.65
CA ASP A 540 4.19 3.63 19.35
C ASP A 540 3.85 2.79 18.11
N ALA A 541 2.60 2.33 17.97
CA ALA A 541 2.15 1.56 16.83
C ALA A 541 2.22 2.33 15.49
N LEU A 542 2.18 3.67 15.52
CA LEU A 542 2.24 4.56 14.35
C LEU A 542 3.63 5.17 14.11
N ARG A 543 4.62 4.86 14.94
CA ARG A 543 5.93 5.50 14.89
C ARG A 543 6.75 5.08 13.68
N ARG A 544 7.07 6.03 12.80
CA ARG A 544 7.88 5.82 11.59
C ARG A 544 9.31 6.31 11.79
N THR A 545 10.29 5.42 11.61
CA THR A 545 11.71 5.73 11.81
C THR A 545 12.60 5.21 10.69
N GLY A 546 12.41 5.76 9.48
CA GLY A 546 13.32 5.57 8.36
C GLY A 546 14.32 6.72 8.24
N HIS A 547 15.61 6.40 8.23
CA HIS A 547 16.67 7.32 7.81
C HIS A 547 17.60 6.60 6.83
N SER A 548 17.52 7.00 5.57
CA SER A 548 18.40 6.52 4.53
C SER A 548 19.45 7.54 4.18
N VAL A 549 20.64 7.04 3.82
CA VAL A 549 21.71 7.84 3.25
C VAL A 549 22.08 7.24 1.89
N GLU A 550 22.15 8.09 0.88
CA GLU A 550 22.52 7.76 -0.49
C GLU A 550 23.76 8.59 -0.86
N PHE A 551 24.86 7.93 -1.20
CA PHE A 551 26.10 8.57 -1.61
C PHE A 551 26.18 8.60 -3.13
N THR A 552 26.59 9.73 -3.67
CA THR A 552 26.80 9.85 -5.10
C THR A 552 27.97 10.75 -5.43
N ALA A 553 28.69 10.42 -6.51
CA ALA A 553 29.86 11.15 -6.97
C ALA A 553 29.69 11.61 -8.43
N PHE A 554 28.50 12.14 -8.77
CA PHE A 554 28.22 12.70 -10.11
C PHE A 554 29.00 14.01 -10.34
N LEU A 555 30.27 13.86 -10.74
CA LEU A 555 31.17 14.97 -11.11
C LEU A 555 31.12 15.27 -12.62
N ARG A 556 29.95 15.61 -13.15
CA ARG A 556 29.86 16.33 -14.42
C ARG A 556 29.45 17.76 -14.10
N GLU A 557 29.98 18.73 -14.84
CA GLU A 557 29.66 20.15 -14.65
C GLU A 557 28.14 20.34 -14.53
N ASN A 558 27.71 21.17 -13.57
CA ASN A 558 26.30 21.48 -13.29
C ASN A 558 25.46 20.26 -12.84
N LEU A 559 26.08 19.24 -12.23
CA LEU A 559 25.41 18.04 -11.73
C LEU A 559 24.65 17.26 -12.82
N ASP A 560 25.17 17.26 -14.06
CA ASP A 560 24.57 16.52 -15.17
C ASP A 560 24.38 15.02 -14.83
N GLY A 561 23.19 14.51 -15.10
CA GLY A 561 22.76 13.14 -14.77
C GLY A 561 22.13 12.96 -13.37
N LEU A 562 22.27 13.94 -12.45
CA LEU A 562 21.70 13.83 -11.10
C LEU A 562 20.16 13.70 -11.12
N GLU A 563 19.49 14.36 -12.05
CA GLU A 563 18.04 14.25 -12.23
C GLU A 563 17.60 12.81 -12.52
N SER A 564 18.32 12.10 -13.41
CA SER A 564 18.02 10.71 -13.73
C SER A 564 18.27 9.79 -12.54
N TYR A 565 19.31 10.07 -11.75
CA TYR A 565 19.59 9.33 -10.53
C TYR A 565 18.49 9.52 -9.49
N LEU A 566 18.06 10.76 -9.24
CA LEU A 566 17.02 11.05 -8.26
C LEU A 566 15.66 10.52 -8.71
N ARG A 567 15.36 10.50 -10.01
CA ARG A 567 14.17 9.83 -10.54
C ARG A 567 14.14 8.35 -10.14
N ASP A 568 15.21 7.59 -10.43
CA ASP A 568 15.28 6.16 -10.08
C ASP A 568 15.14 5.95 -8.57
N LYS A 569 15.78 6.80 -7.74
CA LYS A 569 15.63 6.74 -6.29
C LYS A 569 14.19 7.01 -5.86
N ILE A 570 13.57 8.09 -6.33
CA ILE A 570 12.17 8.42 -6.01
C ILE A 570 11.25 7.23 -6.33
N GLU A 571 11.39 6.65 -7.52
CA GLU A 571 10.58 5.49 -7.94
C GLU A 571 10.75 4.29 -7.02
N ARG A 572 11.98 3.98 -6.59
CA ARG A 572 12.25 2.84 -5.68
C ARG A 572 11.73 3.08 -4.26
N TYR A 573 11.88 4.29 -3.73
CA TYR A 573 11.36 4.64 -2.40
C TYR A 573 9.83 4.68 -2.40
N THR A 574 9.21 5.20 -3.45
CA THR A 574 7.77 5.13 -3.63
C THR A 574 7.30 3.68 -3.77
N ALA A 575 7.99 2.84 -4.53
CA ALA A 575 7.64 1.42 -4.66
C ALA A 575 7.66 0.66 -3.33
N MET A 576 8.56 1.04 -2.41
CA MET A 576 8.51 0.56 -1.02
C MET A 576 7.18 0.95 -0.39
N LEU A 577 6.84 2.25 -0.36
CA LEU A 577 5.59 2.75 0.25
C LEU A 577 4.33 2.11 -0.35
N GLU A 578 4.30 1.85 -1.66
CA GLU A 578 3.16 1.19 -2.33
C GLU A 578 3.03 -0.31 -2.03
N SER A 579 4.05 -0.91 -1.40
CA SER A 579 4.09 -2.35 -1.12
C SER A 579 3.85 -2.70 0.35
N VAL A 580 3.98 -1.73 1.24
CA VAL A 580 4.00 -1.95 2.69
C VAL A 580 2.72 -1.58 3.39
#